data_AF-A0A165P137-F1
#
_entry.id   AF-A0A165P137-F1
#
_cell.length_a   1.000
_cell.length_b   1.000
_cell.length_c   1.000
_cell.angle_alpha   90.00
_cell.angle_beta   90.00
_cell.angle_gamma   90.00
#
_symmetry.space_group_name_H-M   'P 1'
#
loop_
_entity.id
_entity.type
_entity.pdbx_description
1 polymer ?
#
loop_
_entity_poly.entity_id
_entity_poly.type
_entity_poly.pdbx_seq_one_letter_code
_entity_poly.pdbx_strand_id
1 'polypeptide(L)'
;MERANLVAASLNSFGPAQVPLGFRTVHARRPPDQVRILRHPGMLSARNVPSTTTELIPVLVQTNAQAYCQLAASILIVYEHLALLEQEIEYMWHWKTTSITVLFLANRSILYNLTLSSRYIVEVIMSCLDLFDLSECHHCLSCEWLFELQYALTIILVFIIALFSTLRVYAVSCRRRWPGVLTLATAVVAIPVQLFGDIRSSRAYVTYIGHIPICTKSTFFSDALNTQ
;
A
#
# COMPACT_ATOMS: atom_id res chain seq x y z
N MET A 1 26.37 -11.93 22.76
CA MET A 1 25.67 -12.80 21.79
C MET A 1 24.38 -13.43 22.34
N GLU A 2 23.82 -12.97 23.47
CA GLU A 2 22.69 -13.63 24.15
C GLU A 2 21.34 -12.88 24.01
N ARG A 3 21.31 -11.70 23.37
CA ARG A 3 20.11 -10.86 23.24
C ARG A 3 19.30 -11.07 21.95
N ALA A 4 19.77 -11.92 21.04
CA ALA A 4 19.07 -12.18 19.76
C ALA A 4 17.90 -13.17 19.88
N ASN A 5 17.85 -13.99 20.94
CA ASN A 5 16.83 -15.05 21.07
C ASN A 5 15.50 -14.59 21.69
N LEU A 6 15.42 -13.37 22.24
CA LEU A 6 14.20 -12.87 22.90
C LEU A 6 13.21 -12.18 21.94
N VAL A 7 13.66 -11.75 20.75
CA VAL A 7 12.77 -11.09 19.77
C VAL A 7 11.99 -12.12 18.93
N ALA A 8 12.51 -13.33 18.75
CA ALA A 8 11.83 -14.39 18.00
C ALA A 8 10.58 -14.94 18.71
N ALA A 9 10.47 -14.79 20.04
CA ALA A 9 9.35 -15.32 20.81
C ALA A 9 8.10 -14.42 20.77
N SER A 10 8.22 -13.14 20.38
CA SER A 10 7.10 -12.18 20.39
C SER A 10 6.30 -12.12 19.09
N LEU A 11 6.76 -12.75 18.00
CA LEU A 11 6.09 -12.70 16.69
C LEU A 11 5.10 -13.84 16.44
N ASN A 12 5.03 -14.84 17.34
CA ASN A 12 4.13 -15.99 17.20
C ASN A 12 2.74 -15.79 17.84
N SER A 13 2.41 -14.63 18.40
CA SER A 13 1.11 -14.42 19.07
C SER A 13 0.06 -13.66 18.24
N PHE A 14 0.35 -13.29 16.99
CA PHE A 14 -0.66 -12.73 16.09
C PHE A 14 -1.37 -13.84 15.33
N GLY A 15 -2.24 -14.56 16.05
CA GLY A 15 -3.24 -15.43 15.44
C GLY A 15 -4.28 -14.60 14.69
N PRO A 16 -4.85 -15.11 13.58
CA PRO A 16 -5.92 -14.42 12.88
C PRO A 16 -7.11 -14.25 13.83
N ALA A 17 -7.48 -13.01 14.12
CA ALA A 17 -8.70 -12.69 14.84
C ALA A 17 -9.89 -13.25 14.05
N GLN A 18 -10.52 -14.30 14.56
CA GLN A 18 -11.77 -14.82 14.03
C GLN A 18 -12.85 -13.79 14.33
N VAL A 19 -13.18 -12.96 13.34
CA VAL A 19 -14.34 -12.08 13.39
C VAL A 19 -15.59 -12.96 13.26
N PRO A 20 -16.50 -12.97 14.25
CA PRO A 20 -17.76 -13.68 14.12
C PRO A 20 -18.62 -13.00 13.05
N LEU A 21 -18.75 -13.65 11.89
CA LEU A 21 -19.66 -13.28 10.82
C LEU A 21 -21.12 -13.50 11.26
N GLY A 22 -21.65 -12.53 12.00
CA GLY A 22 -23.09 -12.40 12.23
C GLY A 22 -23.77 -11.89 10.96
N PHE A 23 -24.24 -12.80 10.11
CA PHE A 23 -25.09 -12.46 8.96
C PHE A 23 -26.44 -11.93 9.48
N ARG A 24 -26.56 -10.59 9.58
CA ARG A 24 -27.83 -9.92 9.80
C ARG A 24 -28.43 -9.58 8.44
N THR A 25 -29.40 -10.37 7.99
CA THR A 25 -30.18 -10.10 6.78
C THR A 25 -31.02 -8.83 7.00
N VAL A 26 -30.54 -7.69 6.51
CA VAL A 26 -31.33 -6.45 6.46
C VAL A 26 -32.26 -6.54 5.25
N HIS A 27 -33.55 -6.70 5.51
CA HIS A 27 -34.59 -6.59 4.50
C HIS A 27 -34.64 -5.15 3.97
N ALA A 28 -34.09 -4.91 2.78
CA ALA A 28 -34.24 -3.65 2.06
C ALA A 28 -35.73 -3.42 1.74
N ARG A 29 -36.29 -2.32 2.28
CA ARG A 29 -37.61 -1.81 1.89
C ARG A 29 -37.56 -1.38 0.42
N ARG A 30 -38.45 -1.94 -0.39
CA ARG A 30 -38.72 -1.51 -1.76
C ARG A 30 -39.17 -0.04 -1.81
N PRO A 31 -38.62 0.79 -2.70
CA PRO A 31 -39.33 1.97 -3.18
C PRO A 31 -40.47 1.51 -4.11
N PRO A 32 -41.67 2.12 -4.02
CA PRO A 32 -42.68 1.99 -5.05
C PRO A 32 -42.33 2.99 -6.16
N ASP A 33 -42.06 2.50 -7.36
CA ASP A 33 -42.87 2.87 -8.53
C ASP A 33 -42.27 2.33 -9.84
N GLN A 34 -43.19 1.99 -10.73
CA GLN A 34 -43.04 1.01 -11.77
C GLN A 34 -42.17 1.47 -12.94
N VAL A 35 -41.01 0.82 -13.13
CA VAL A 35 -40.45 0.64 -14.47
C VAL A 35 -40.87 -0.74 -14.96
N ARG A 36 -41.81 -0.74 -15.90
CA ARG A 36 -42.35 -1.94 -16.57
C ARG A 36 -41.24 -2.55 -17.46
N ILE A 37 -40.35 -3.33 -16.85
CA ILE A 37 -39.40 -4.17 -17.58
C ILE A 37 -40.15 -5.38 -18.11
N LEU A 38 -40.20 -5.50 -19.44
CA LEU A 38 -40.63 -6.69 -20.16
C LEU A 38 -39.87 -7.92 -19.60
N ARG A 39 -40.59 -8.78 -18.89
CA ARG A 39 -40.13 -10.12 -18.54
C ARG A 39 -39.98 -10.92 -19.83
N HIS A 40 -38.75 -11.19 -20.23
CA HIS A 40 -38.47 -12.39 -21.00
C HIS A 40 -38.51 -13.60 -20.04
N PRO A 41 -39.42 -14.57 -20.24
CA PRO A 41 -39.43 -15.81 -19.51
C PRO A 41 -38.47 -16.78 -20.21
N GLY A 42 -37.23 -16.84 -19.75
CA GLY A 42 -36.27 -17.78 -20.31
C GLY A 42 -34.95 -17.72 -19.55
N MET A 43 -34.59 -18.84 -18.94
CA MET A 43 -33.27 -19.12 -18.36
C MET A 43 -32.93 -18.37 -17.06
N LEU A 44 -33.59 -18.75 -15.98
CA LEU A 44 -32.86 -18.97 -14.72
C LEU A 44 -31.97 -20.20 -14.92
N SER A 45 -30.89 -20.02 -15.69
CA SER A 45 -29.76 -20.93 -15.63
C SER A 45 -29.31 -20.90 -14.17
N ALA A 46 -29.42 -22.04 -13.50
CA ALA A 46 -28.72 -22.28 -12.24
C ALA A 46 -27.28 -21.79 -12.47
N ARG A 47 -26.96 -20.63 -11.91
CA ARG A 47 -25.62 -20.09 -11.96
C ARG A 47 -24.86 -21.06 -11.08
N ASN A 48 -24.22 -22.04 -11.71
CA ASN A 48 -23.28 -22.94 -11.08
C ASN A 48 -22.40 -22.03 -10.22
N VAL A 49 -22.59 -22.05 -8.91
CA VAL A 49 -21.70 -21.37 -7.98
C VAL A 49 -20.40 -22.14 -8.17
N PRO A 50 -19.42 -21.61 -8.92
CA PRO A 50 -18.18 -22.35 -9.12
C PRO A 50 -17.64 -22.60 -7.73
N SER A 51 -17.16 -23.81 -7.47
CA SER A 51 -16.57 -24.22 -6.21
C SER A 51 -15.49 -23.20 -5.80
N THR A 52 -15.90 -22.24 -4.97
CA THR A 52 -15.23 -20.96 -4.68
C THR A 52 -13.88 -21.13 -3.99
N THR A 53 -13.56 -22.34 -3.56
CA THR A 53 -12.33 -22.64 -2.83
C THR A 53 -11.10 -22.64 -3.73
N THR A 54 -11.22 -23.01 -5.00
CA THR A 54 -10.04 -23.15 -5.88
C THR A 54 -9.48 -21.79 -6.34
N GLU A 55 -10.33 -20.78 -6.56
CA GLU A 55 -9.90 -19.44 -6.99
C GLU A 55 -9.49 -18.53 -5.83
N LEU A 56 -9.98 -18.80 -4.61
CA LEU A 56 -9.70 -17.95 -3.44
C LEU A 56 -8.28 -18.13 -2.88
N ILE A 57 -7.75 -19.35 -2.95
CA ILE A 57 -6.41 -19.70 -2.44
C ILE A 57 -5.29 -18.86 -3.09
N PRO A 58 -5.17 -18.77 -4.43
CA PRO A 58 -4.07 -18.02 -5.04
C PRO A 58 -4.12 -16.51 -4.72
N VAL A 59 -5.32 -15.93 -4.64
CA VAL A 59 -5.50 -14.50 -4.27
C VAL A 59 -5.01 -14.25 -2.85
N LEU A 60 -5.37 -15.12 -1.91
CA LEU A 60 -4.95 -14.98 -0.52
C LEU A 60 -3.43 -15.15 -0.37
N VAL A 61 -2.85 -16.13 -1.07
CA VAL A 61 -1.39 -16.37 -1.07
C VAL A 61 -0.65 -15.16 -1.63
N GLN A 62 -1.10 -14.60 -2.75
CA GLN A 62 -0.46 -13.43 -3.36
C GLN A 62 -0.53 -12.19 -2.47
N THR A 63 -1.69 -11.94 -1.86
CA THR A 63 -1.88 -10.78 -0.97
C THR A 63 -1.01 -10.90 0.28
N ASN A 64 -0.94 -12.10 0.86
CA ASN A 64 -0.10 -12.37 2.03
C ASN A 64 1.39 -12.23 1.71
N ALA A 65 1.85 -12.75 0.56
CA ALA A 65 3.24 -12.62 0.14
C ALA A 65 3.68 -11.16 0.07
N GLN A 66 2.86 -10.29 -0.53
CA GLN A 66 3.14 -8.86 -0.61
C GLN A 66 3.21 -8.21 0.78
N ALA A 67 2.28 -8.56 1.68
CA ALA A 67 2.27 -8.04 3.05
C ALA A 67 3.53 -8.46 3.83
N TYR A 68 3.98 -9.71 3.68
CA TYR A 68 5.21 -10.20 4.31
C TYR A 68 6.46 -9.54 3.74
N CYS A 69 6.54 -9.36 2.42
CA CYS A 69 7.66 -8.66 1.78
C CYS A 69 7.76 -7.20 2.25
N GLN A 70 6.63 -6.50 2.35
CA GLN A 70 6.58 -5.13 2.88
C GLN A 70 6.99 -5.09 4.35
N LEU A 71 6.49 -6.03 5.17
CA LEU A 71 6.86 -6.12 6.57
C LEU A 71 8.36 -6.38 6.74
N ALA A 72 8.91 -7.35 5.99
CA ALA A 72 10.34 -7.66 6.01
C ALA A 72 11.19 -6.45 5.59
N ALA A 73 10.79 -5.73 4.53
CA ALA A 73 11.46 -4.51 4.11
C ALA A 73 11.41 -3.43 5.21
N SER A 74 10.25 -3.25 5.86
CA SER A 74 10.11 -2.28 6.95
C SER A 74 10.98 -2.62 8.16
N ILE A 75 11.06 -3.90 8.54
CA ILE A 75 11.91 -4.39 9.63
C ILE A 75 13.38 -4.16 9.29
N LEU A 76 13.79 -4.43 8.04
CA LEU A 76 15.17 -4.20 7.61
C LEU A 76 15.55 -2.72 7.70
N ILE A 77 14.67 -1.82 7.28
CA ILE A 77 14.88 -0.36 7.38
C ILE A 77 15.00 0.05 8.85
N VAL A 78 14.11 -0.42 9.72
CA VAL A 78 14.15 -0.12 11.16
C VAL A 78 15.42 -0.67 11.79
N TYR A 79 15.83 -1.89 11.43
CA TYR A 79 17.05 -2.50 11.92
C TYR A 79 18.30 -1.70 11.51
N GLU A 80 18.38 -1.30 10.23
CA GLU A 80 19.47 -0.45 9.74
C GLU A 80 19.52 0.89 10.48
N HIS A 81 18.35 1.48 10.79
CA HIS A 81 18.27 2.68 11.63
C HIS A 81 18.83 2.40 13.02
N LEU A 82 18.34 1.38 13.72
CA LEU A 82 18.81 1.07 15.08
C LEU A 82 20.32 0.78 15.12
N ALA A 83 20.85 0.05 14.13
CA ALA A 83 22.27 -0.28 14.03
C ALA A 83 23.16 0.96 13.86
N LEU A 84 22.71 1.95 13.07
CA LEU A 84 23.45 3.19 12.84
C LEU A 84 23.26 4.24 13.95
N LEU A 85 22.24 4.09 14.80
CA LEU A 85 21.87 5.09 15.81
C LEU A 85 22.94 5.26 16.88
N GLU A 86 23.62 4.18 17.29
CA GLU A 86 24.67 4.23 18.31
C GLU A 86 25.86 5.07 17.86
N GLN A 87 26.38 4.78 16.66
CA GLN A 87 27.48 5.55 16.07
C GLN A 87 27.07 7.01 15.86
N GLU A 88 25.85 7.25 15.39
CA GLU A 88 25.33 8.59 15.18
C GLU A 88 25.22 9.42 16.45
N ILE A 89 24.79 8.82 17.56
CA ILE A 89 24.76 9.51 18.86
C ILE A 89 26.19 9.88 19.26
N GLU A 90 27.14 8.96 19.17
CA GLU A 90 28.52 9.23 19.56
C GLU A 90 29.13 10.40 18.76
N TYR A 91 28.94 10.41 17.43
CA TYR A 91 29.48 11.44 16.56
C TYR A 91 28.72 12.77 16.60
N MET A 92 27.38 12.76 16.74
CA MET A 92 26.58 13.99 16.67
C MET A 92 26.47 14.71 18.02
N TRP A 93 26.45 14.00 19.15
CA TRP A 93 26.19 14.67 20.43
C TRP A 93 27.36 15.53 20.92
N HIS A 94 28.57 15.27 20.44
CA HIS A 94 29.76 16.04 20.82
C HIS A 94 30.05 17.23 19.90
N TRP A 95 29.32 17.39 18.78
CA TRP A 95 29.58 18.45 17.80
C TRP A 95 28.51 19.54 17.83
N LYS A 96 28.93 20.78 17.56
CA LYS A 96 28.02 21.91 17.40
C LYS A 96 27.04 21.60 16.27
N THR A 97 25.76 21.83 16.50
CA THR A 97 24.68 21.60 15.53
C THR A 97 24.94 22.44 14.27
N THR A 98 25.50 21.82 13.24
CA THR A 98 25.69 22.45 11.93
C THR A 98 24.47 22.18 11.05
N SER A 99 24.26 23.02 10.03
CA SER A 99 23.21 22.80 9.01
C SER A 99 23.31 21.40 8.36
N ILE A 100 24.52 20.85 8.26
CA ILE A 100 24.79 19.50 7.75
C ILE A 100 24.18 18.43 8.68
N THR A 101 24.31 18.61 9.99
CA THR A 101 23.74 17.71 11.01
C THR A 101 22.21 17.68 10.92
N VAL A 102 21.58 18.85 10.74
CA VAL A 102 20.12 18.97 10.59
C VAL A 102 19.64 18.32 9.29
N LEU A 103 20.36 18.53 8.18
CA LEU A 103 20.04 17.90 6.90
C LEU A 103 20.11 16.37 6.98
N PHE A 104 21.12 15.85 7.70
CA PHE A 104 21.30 14.43 7.92
C PHE A 104 20.17 13.84 8.78
N LEU A 105 19.82 14.51 9.89
CA LEU A 105 18.73 14.09 10.77
C LEU A 105 17.37 14.15 10.07
N ALA A 106 17.14 15.17 9.24
CA ALA A 106 15.91 15.33 8.46
C ALA A 106 15.77 14.23 7.40
N ASN A 107 16.84 13.90 6.67
CA ASN A 107 16.81 12.80 5.69
C ASN A 107 16.44 11.46 6.37
N ARG A 108 17.03 11.21 7.53
CA ARG A 108 16.79 10.00 8.32
C ARG A 108 15.38 9.95 8.90
N SER A 109 14.90 11.06 9.46
CA SER A 109 13.53 11.12 10.00
C SER A 109 12.48 11.02 8.90
N ILE A 110 12.75 11.54 7.70
CA ILE A 110 11.86 11.40 6.55
C ILE A 110 11.73 9.92 6.17
N LEU A 111 12.82 9.16 6.03
CA LEU A 111 12.76 7.73 5.66
C LEU A 111 12.01 6.87 6.69
N TYR A 112 12.26 7.11 7.97
CA TYR A 112 11.55 6.42 9.06
C TYR A 112 10.05 6.74 9.07
N ASN A 113 9.72 8.04 9.06
CA ASN A 113 8.33 8.48 9.02
C ASN A 113 7.64 8.01 7.74
N LEU A 114 8.34 7.89 6.61
CA LEU A 114 7.76 7.42 5.36
C LEU A 114 7.38 5.94 5.40
N THR A 115 8.27 5.11 5.93
CA THR A 115 8.04 3.66 6.03
C THR A 115 6.84 3.38 6.94
N LEU A 116 6.74 4.11 8.06
CA LEU A 116 5.61 4.00 8.98
C LEU A 116 4.33 4.64 8.44
N SER A 117 4.43 5.83 7.84
CA SER A 117 3.27 6.57 7.36
C SER A 117 2.63 5.92 6.15
N SER A 118 3.35 5.22 5.27
CA SER A 118 2.69 4.55 4.14
C SER A 118 1.61 3.55 4.55
N ARG A 119 1.80 2.79 5.64
CA ARG A 119 0.76 1.94 6.23
C ARG A 119 -0.27 2.75 7.01
N TYR A 120 0.21 3.66 7.85
CA TYR A 120 -0.66 4.43 8.73
C TYR A 120 -1.59 5.36 7.96
N ILE A 121 -1.13 5.95 6.86
CA ILE A 121 -1.92 6.84 5.98
C ILE A 121 -3.05 6.05 5.33
N VAL A 122 -2.80 4.84 4.83
CA VAL A 122 -3.87 4.03 4.22
C VAL A 122 -4.90 3.64 5.27
N GLU A 123 -4.46 3.19 6.45
CA GLU A 123 -5.35 2.81 7.55
C GLU A 123 -6.14 4.01 8.09
N VAL A 124 -5.50 5.17 8.24
CA VAL A 124 -6.14 6.43 8.66
C VAL A 124 -7.10 6.93 7.59
N ILE A 125 -6.76 6.89 6.30
CA ILE A 125 -7.67 7.29 5.22
C ILE A 125 -8.91 6.39 5.22
N MET A 126 -8.73 5.07 5.33
CA MET A 126 -9.85 4.12 5.39
C MET A 126 -10.69 4.34 6.65
N SER A 127 -10.05 4.57 7.81
CA SER A 127 -10.76 4.86 9.06
C SER A 127 -11.47 6.22 9.04
N CYS A 128 -10.90 7.22 8.37
CA CYS A 128 -11.54 8.51 8.15
C CYS A 128 -12.75 8.37 7.24
N LEU A 129 -12.67 7.56 6.19
CA LEU A 129 -13.80 7.27 5.31
C LEU A 129 -14.96 6.59 6.07
N ASP A 130 -14.65 5.71 7.02
CA ASP A 130 -15.65 5.10 7.92
C ASP A 130 -16.26 6.14 8.89
N LEU A 131 -15.45 7.07 9.41
CA LEU A 131 -15.90 8.12 10.34
C LEU A 131 -16.82 9.17 9.70
N PHE A 132 -16.68 9.42 8.40
CA PHE A 132 -17.50 10.43 7.71
C PHE A 132 -18.93 9.97 7.35
N ASP A 133 -19.33 8.77 7.79
CA ASP A 133 -20.64 8.17 7.49
C ASP A 133 -21.03 8.31 6.01
N LEU A 134 -20.02 8.24 5.14
CA LEU A 134 -20.19 8.19 3.69
C LEU A 134 -20.75 6.83 3.23
N SER A 135 -21.24 6.03 4.17
CA SER A 135 -21.91 4.74 3.97
C SER A 135 -23.09 4.87 2.99
N GLU A 136 -23.75 6.04 2.94
CA GLU A 136 -24.80 6.34 1.96
C GLU A 136 -24.29 6.92 0.64
N CYS A 137 -23.04 7.38 0.56
CA CYS A 137 -22.51 7.83 -0.72
C CYS A 137 -21.97 6.68 -1.57
N HIS A 138 -22.90 5.88 -2.09
CA HIS A 138 -22.65 4.83 -3.09
C HIS A 138 -21.94 5.31 -4.37
N HIS A 139 -21.70 6.61 -4.54
CA HIS A 139 -21.10 7.22 -5.73
C HIS A 139 -19.91 8.18 -5.47
N CYS A 140 -19.54 8.50 -4.23
CA CYS A 140 -18.64 9.66 -4.00
C CYS A 140 -17.16 9.41 -4.26
N LEU A 141 -16.67 8.17 -4.17
CA LEU A 141 -15.30 7.86 -4.57
C LEU A 141 -15.32 6.66 -5.50
N SER A 142 -15.11 6.90 -6.80
CA SER A 142 -14.70 5.81 -7.66
C SER A 142 -13.35 5.29 -7.12
N CYS A 143 -13.23 3.96 -7.04
CA CYS A 143 -11.98 3.29 -6.67
C CYS A 143 -10.78 3.85 -7.45
N GLU A 144 -11.02 4.32 -8.67
CA GLU A 144 -10.08 4.97 -9.56
C GLU A 144 -9.36 6.15 -8.91
N TRP A 145 -10.08 7.10 -8.30
CA TRP A 145 -9.46 8.28 -7.67
C TRP A 145 -8.53 7.91 -6.50
N LEU A 146 -8.91 6.90 -5.71
CA LEU A 146 -8.12 6.49 -4.56
C LEU A 146 -6.79 5.86 -5.00
N PHE A 147 -6.82 5.04 -6.04
CA PHE A 147 -5.60 4.48 -6.64
C PHE A 147 -4.73 5.57 -7.28
N GLU A 148 -5.32 6.49 -8.04
CA GLU A 148 -4.58 7.60 -8.67
C GLU A 148 -3.92 8.51 -7.64
N LEU A 149 -4.63 8.85 -6.55
CA LEU A 149 -4.08 9.67 -5.47
C LEU A 149 -2.94 8.95 -4.74
N GLN A 150 -3.14 7.68 -4.38
CA GLN A 150 -2.12 6.86 -3.73
C GLN A 150 -0.86 6.76 -4.62
N TYR A 151 -1.06 6.60 -5.92
CA TYR A 151 0.01 6.50 -6.90
C TYR A 151 0.79 7.81 -7.04
N ALA A 152 0.08 8.93 -7.20
CA ALA A 152 0.69 10.27 -7.28
C ALA A 152 1.51 10.59 -6.02
N LEU A 153 0.97 10.30 -4.83
CA LEU A 153 1.69 10.45 -3.58
C LEU A 153 2.94 9.57 -3.55
N THR A 154 2.84 8.32 -4.00
CA THR A 154 3.99 7.39 -4.06
C THR A 154 5.11 7.94 -4.96
N ILE A 155 4.80 8.45 -6.15
CA ILE A 155 5.81 9.04 -7.05
C ILE A 155 6.49 10.25 -6.39
N ILE A 156 5.71 11.18 -5.85
CA ILE A 156 6.25 12.38 -5.19
C ILE A 156 7.21 11.98 -4.07
N LEU A 157 6.84 10.98 -3.28
CA LEU A 157 7.65 10.48 -2.19
C LEU A 157 8.94 9.80 -2.69
N VAL A 158 8.87 8.96 -3.72
CA VAL A 158 10.05 8.35 -4.35
C VAL A 158 11.00 9.42 -4.88
N PHE A 159 10.47 10.49 -5.47
CA PHE A 159 11.28 11.61 -5.96
C PHE A 159 11.97 12.36 -4.81
N ILE A 160 11.26 12.64 -3.73
CA ILE A 160 11.83 13.27 -2.53
C ILE A 160 12.96 12.41 -1.95
N ILE A 161 12.75 11.10 -1.83
CA ILE A 161 13.78 10.15 -1.36
C ILE A 161 15.00 10.18 -2.29
N ALA A 162 14.80 10.14 -3.60
CA ALA A 162 15.88 10.18 -4.58
C ALA A 162 16.70 11.47 -4.45
N LEU A 163 16.04 12.61 -4.24
CA LEU A 163 16.69 13.91 -4.06
C LEU A 163 17.52 13.96 -2.77
N PHE A 164 16.96 13.53 -1.64
CA PHE A 164 17.70 13.50 -0.37
C PHE A 164 18.86 12.47 -0.39
N SER A 165 18.66 11.33 -1.04
CA SER A 165 19.72 10.33 -1.24
C SER A 165 20.87 10.89 -2.07
N THR A 166 20.55 11.63 -3.14
CA THR A 166 21.54 12.31 -3.98
C THR A 166 22.31 13.37 -3.21
N LEU A 167 21.64 14.17 -2.38
CA LEU A 167 22.27 15.16 -1.53
C LEU A 167 23.24 14.51 -0.53
N ARG A 168 22.87 13.36 0.06
CA ARG A 168 23.74 12.59 0.95
C ARG A 168 24.99 12.12 0.22
N VAL A 169 24.85 11.52 -0.96
CA VAL A 169 26.01 11.05 -1.75
C VAL A 169 26.89 12.22 -2.16
N TYR A 170 26.31 13.36 -2.53
CA TYR A 170 27.07 14.57 -2.86
C TYR A 170 27.87 15.12 -1.69
N ALA A 171 27.30 15.11 -0.48
CA ALA A 171 27.98 15.52 0.74
C ALA A 171 29.15 14.58 1.09
N VAL A 172 28.93 13.26 1.01
CA VAL A 172 29.98 12.25 1.26
C VAL A 172 31.09 12.31 0.22
N SER A 173 30.77 12.63 -1.04
CA SER A 173 31.73 12.66 -2.14
C SER A 173 32.62 13.91 -2.19
N CYS A 174 32.77 14.62 -1.06
CA CYS A 174 33.53 15.87 -0.95
C CYS A 174 33.23 16.84 -2.11
N ARG A 175 31.93 17.04 -2.42
CA ARG A 175 31.46 18.00 -3.45
C ARG A 175 31.75 17.59 -4.90
N ARG A 176 32.21 16.36 -5.17
CA ARG A 176 32.28 15.83 -6.55
C ARG A 176 30.87 15.54 -7.05
N ARG A 177 30.48 16.19 -8.15
CA ARG A 177 29.11 16.13 -8.71
C ARG A 177 28.75 14.78 -9.34
N TRP A 178 29.73 14.10 -9.94
CA TRP A 178 29.55 12.84 -10.68
C TRP A 178 28.80 11.73 -9.91
N PRO A 179 29.22 11.33 -8.70
CA PRO A 179 28.52 10.27 -7.96
C PRO A 179 27.09 10.66 -7.57
N GLY A 180 26.83 11.93 -7.24
CA GLY A 180 25.46 12.40 -6.97
C GLY A 180 24.55 12.30 -8.19
N VAL A 181 25.03 12.75 -9.37
CA VAL A 181 24.27 12.63 -10.63
C VAL A 181 23.99 11.17 -10.96
N LEU A 182 24.94 10.27 -10.75
CA LEU A 182 24.76 8.84 -10.96
C LEU A 182 23.69 8.27 -10.04
N THR A 183 23.72 8.60 -8.74
CA THR A 183 22.70 8.18 -7.77
C THR A 183 21.31 8.67 -8.17
N LEU A 184 21.18 9.95 -8.55
CA LEU A 184 19.90 10.51 -8.98
C LEU A 184 19.38 9.79 -10.23
N ALA A 185 20.23 9.60 -11.24
CA ALA A 185 19.88 8.91 -12.47
C ALA A 185 19.38 7.49 -12.17
N THR A 186 20.08 6.74 -11.30
CA THR A 186 19.66 5.39 -10.90
C THR A 186 18.37 5.37 -10.09
N ALA A 187 18.15 6.35 -9.20
CA ALA A 187 16.95 6.39 -8.36
C ALA A 187 15.70 6.78 -9.17
N VAL A 188 15.84 7.68 -10.15
CA VAL A 188 14.75 8.12 -11.01
C VAL A 188 14.24 6.98 -11.91
N VAL A 189 15.05 5.96 -12.22
CA VAL A 189 14.62 4.78 -13.00
C VAL A 189 13.47 4.01 -12.33
N ALA A 190 13.31 4.10 -11.01
CA ALA A 190 12.20 3.45 -10.32
C ALA A 190 10.82 4.03 -10.75
N ILE A 191 10.76 5.32 -11.08
CA ILE A 191 9.52 6.02 -11.46
C ILE A 191 8.91 5.45 -12.76
N PRO A 192 9.62 5.40 -13.91
CA PRO A 192 9.05 4.85 -15.13
C PRO A 192 8.74 3.35 -15.01
N VAL A 193 9.47 2.58 -14.19
CA VAL A 193 9.15 1.16 -13.93
C VAL A 193 7.81 1.02 -13.22
N GLN A 194 7.57 1.84 -12.18
CA GLN A 194 6.28 1.87 -11.48
C GLN A 194 5.16 2.36 -12.42
N LEU A 195 5.42 3.40 -13.23
CA LEU A 195 4.46 3.94 -14.19
C LEU A 195 4.09 2.92 -15.27
N PHE A 196 5.07 2.18 -15.78
CA PHE A 196 4.81 1.13 -16.76
C PHE A 196 3.97 -0.01 -16.16
N GLY A 197 4.21 -0.35 -14.89
CA GLY A 197 3.39 -1.30 -14.15
C GLY A 197 1.93 -0.85 -14.06
N ASP A 198 1.70 0.42 -13.74
CA ASP A 198 0.36 0.99 -13.59
C ASP A 198 -0.37 1.13 -14.94
N ILE A 199 0.31 1.60 -15.99
CA ILE A 199 -0.26 1.68 -17.35
C ILE A 199 -0.68 0.30 -17.85
N ARG A 200 0.05 -0.76 -17.46
CA ARG A 200 -0.28 -2.13 -17.85
C ARG A 200 -1.47 -2.70 -17.07
N SER A 201 -1.69 -2.22 -15.85
CA SER A 201 -2.84 -2.64 -15.04
C SER A 201 -4.14 -2.10 -15.65
N SER A 202 -5.17 -2.94 -15.74
CA SER A 202 -6.43 -2.54 -16.38
C SER A 202 -7.37 -1.84 -15.39
N ARG A 203 -8.50 -1.32 -15.92
CA ARG A 203 -9.49 -0.50 -15.21
C ARG A 203 -9.82 -1.07 -13.82
N ALA A 204 -9.95 -0.18 -12.84
CA ALA A 204 -10.47 -0.56 -11.54
C ALA A 204 -11.92 -1.05 -11.67
N TYR A 205 -12.23 -2.18 -11.07
CA TYR A 205 -13.58 -2.72 -10.97
C TYR A 205 -13.88 -3.09 -9.52
N VAL A 206 -15.17 -3.11 -9.18
CA VAL A 206 -15.62 -3.48 -7.84
C VAL A 206 -15.95 -4.97 -7.86
N THR A 207 -15.28 -5.74 -7.00
CA THR A 207 -15.66 -7.11 -6.69
C THR A 207 -16.36 -7.15 -5.34
N TYR A 208 -17.23 -8.13 -5.14
CA TYR A 208 -17.90 -8.33 -3.86
C TYR A 208 -17.42 -9.65 -3.25
N ILE A 209 -16.79 -9.56 -2.08
CA ILE A 209 -16.49 -10.74 -1.25
C ILE A 209 -17.55 -10.77 -0.15
N GLY A 210 -18.56 -11.63 -0.32
CA GLY A 210 -19.75 -11.60 0.52
C GLY A 210 -20.56 -10.32 0.28
N HIS A 211 -20.68 -9.47 1.31
CA HIS A 211 -21.42 -8.20 1.25
C HIS A 211 -20.49 -6.96 1.25
N ILE A 212 -19.18 -7.16 1.20
CA ILE A 212 -18.19 -6.09 1.29
C ILE A 212 -17.70 -5.77 -0.13
N PRO A 213 -17.90 -4.53 -0.64
CA PRO A 213 -17.32 -4.11 -1.90
C PRO A 213 -15.81 -3.93 -1.74
N ILE A 214 -15.03 -4.52 -2.64
CA ILE A 214 -13.57 -4.40 -2.67
C ILE A 214 -13.16 -3.88 -4.04
N CYS A 215 -12.39 -2.80 -4.02
CA CYS A 215 -11.79 -2.21 -5.22
C CYS A 215 -10.64 -3.10 -5.68
N THR A 216 -10.74 -3.66 -6.89
CA THR A 216 -9.70 -4.53 -7.48
C THR A 216 -9.28 -3.99 -8.85
N LYS A 217 -8.00 -4.14 -9.20
CA LYS A 217 -7.48 -3.87 -10.56
C LYS A 217 -7.12 -5.21 -11.21
N SER A 218 -7.42 -5.38 -12.50
CA SER A 218 -7.00 -6.57 -13.22
C SER A 218 -5.52 -6.42 -13.61
N THR A 219 -4.77 -7.51 -13.52
CA THR A 219 -3.33 -7.53 -13.79
C THR A 219 -3.00 -7.47 -15.28
N PHE A 220 -3.93 -7.87 -16.16
CA PHE A 220 -3.73 -7.87 -17.61
C PHE A 220 -4.95 -7.34 -18.37
N PHE A 221 -4.68 -6.46 -19.34
CA PHE A 221 -5.69 -5.93 -20.26
C PHE A 221 -6.46 -7.03 -21.01
N SER A 222 -5.80 -8.15 -21.32
CA SER A 222 -6.38 -9.30 -22.01
C SER A 222 -7.54 -9.94 -21.24
N ASP A 223 -7.51 -9.93 -19.91
CA ASP A 223 -8.52 -10.59 -19.08
C ASP A 223 -9.81 -9.77 -18.98
N ALA A 224 -9.72 -8.45 -19.18
CA ALA A 224 -10.87 -7.56 -19.16
C ALA A 224 -11.79 -7.72 -20.39
N LEU A 225 -11.26 -8.24 -21.51
CA LEU A 225 -12.04 -8.49 -22.73
C LEU A 225 -12.90 -9.75 -22.66
N ASN A 226 -12.55 -10.72 -21.80
CA ASN A 226 -13.28 -11.99 -21.68
C ASN A 226 -14.41 -11.97 -20.65
N THR A 227 -14.59 -10.85 -19.93
CA THR A 227 -15.57 -10.70 -18.84
C THR A 227 -16.77 -9.80 -19.17
N GLN A 228 -16.85 -9.28 -20.39
CA GLN A 228 -18.05 -8.63 -20.95
C GLN A 228 -18.93 -9.65 -21.67
#